data_AF-A0A956J518-F1
#
_entry.id   AF-A0A956J518-F1
#
_cell.length_a   1.000
_cell.length_b   1.000
_cell.length_c   1.000
_cell.angle_alpha   90.00
_cell.angle_beta   90.00
_cell.angle_gamma   90.00
#
_symmetry.space_group_name_H-M   'P 1'
#
loop_
_entity.id
_entity.type
_entity.pdbx_description
1 polymer ?
#
loop_
_entity_poly.entity_id
_entity_poly.type
_entity_poly.pdbx_seq_one_letter_code
_entity_poly.pdbx_strand_id
1 'polypeptide(L)'
;VLIKAEHISNLKVPGLAPDRAPVLAGGLSILLAVFERLGVESMEVTEGALREGLLYEILGRIQHEDVRDHTVRSLCERTRVDPEQSARVESTAVALYTQVCGGWKLEAPELKKMLRWAARMHEIGKSIAYSGHHKHGAYLLRHADMPGFSRQDQVFLAALVGTHRRRFRTEFFEQVPRAEDAKRLCVLLRLAVLLNRARDRREVPRVTCTVTPTRLSVRFPDAWLASRPLLAADLERERIALGQAGFELEVT
;
A
#
# COMPACT_ATOMS: atom_id res chain seq x y z
N VAL A 1 8.97 -22.56 -43.93
CA VAL A 1 10.41 -22.19 -43.92
C VAL A 1 11.12 -22.83 -42.73
N LEU A 2 10.65 -22.60 -41.51
CA LEU A 2 11.24 -23.18 -40.28
C LEU A 2 11.35 -24.71 -40.32
N ILE A 3 10.26 -25.44 -40.60
CA ILE A 3 10.27 -26.91 -40.68
C ILE A 3 11.22 -27.41 -41.77
N LYS A 4 11.30 -26.70 -42.91
CA LYS A 4 12.18 -27.06 -44.04
C LYS A 4 13.66 -26.84 -43.74
N ALA A 5 14.01 -26.05 -42.73
CA ALA A 5 15.41 -25.79 -42.37
C ALA A 5 16.04 -26.93 -41.55
N GLU A 6 15.21 -27.80 -40.93
CA GLU A 6 15.57 -28.94 -40.06
C GLU A 6 16.37 -28.61 -38.79
N HIS A 7 17.36 -27.72 -38.92
CA HIS A 7 18.18 -27.23 -37.83
C HIS A 7 18.23 -25.70 -37.83
N ILE A 8 18.32 -25.11 -36.63
CA ILE A 8 18.26 -23.65 -36.44
C ILE A 8 19.40 -22.91 -37.15
N SER A 9 20.57 -23.53 -37.25
CA SER A 9 21.75 -23.00 -37.96
C SER A 9 21.54 -22.87 -39.46
N ASN A 10 20.58 -23.60 -40.03
CA ASN A 10 20.28 -23.59 -41.46
C ASN A 10 19.17 -22.58 -41.80
N LEU A 11 18.67 -21.85 -40.81
CA LEU A 11 17.55 -20.95 -40.96
C LEU A 11 17.96 -19.70 -41.75
N LYS A 12 17.50 -19.61 -43.00
CA LYS A 12 17.72 -18.45 -43.87
C LYS A 12 16.41 -17.71 -44.08
N VAL A 13 16.13 -16.74 -43.21
CA VAL A 13 14.97 -15.85 -43.31
C VAL A 13 15.46 -14.44 -43.65
N PRO A 14 15.07 -13.86 -44.79
CA PRO A 14 15.43 -12.49 -45.14
C PRO A 14 15.00 -11.50 -44.05
N GLY A 15 15.91 -10.62 -43.64
CA GLY A 15 15.66 -9.63 -42.59
C GLY A 15 15.71 -10.14 -41.15
N LEU A 16 16.00 -11.44 -40.93
CA LEU A 16 16.19 -11.98 -39.58
C LEU A 16 17.62 -11.75 -39.10
N ALA A 17 17.76 -11.02 -38.00
CA ALA A 17 19.04 -10.84 -37.34
C ALA A 17 19.55 -12.18 -36.72
N PRO A 18 20.88 -12.44 -36.72
CA PRO A 18 21.43 -13.73 -36.29
C PRO A 18 21.11 -14.11 -34.84
N ASP A 19 21.04 -13.10 -33.96
CA ASP A 19 20.71 -13.22 -32.54
C ASP A 19 19.25 -13.65 -32.30
N ARG A 20 18.35 -13.42 -33.27
CA ARG A 20 16.94 -13.82 -33.19
C ARG A 20 16.67 -15.24 -33.67
N ALA A 21 17.57 -15.84 -34.46
CA ALA A 21 17.39 -17.17 -35.00
C ALA A 21 17.13 -18.25 -33.92
N PRO A 22 17.86 -18.28 -32.79
CA PRO A 22 17.66 -19.28 -31.73
C PRO A 22 16.26 -19.27 -31.08
N VAL A 23 15.62 -18.10 -31.00
CA VAL A 23 14.35 -17.91 -30.29
C VAL A 23 13.13 -17.89 -31.22
N LEU A 24 13.33 -17.80 -32.54
CA LEU A 24 12.25 -17.58 -33.50
C LEU A 24 11.24 -18.73 -33.53
N ALA A 25 11.72 -19.98 -33.54
CA ALA A 25 10.83 -21.15 -33.61
C ALA A 25 9.90 -21.22 -32.38
N GLY A 26 10.45 -20.99 -31.18
CA GLY A 26 9.66 -20.94 -29.94
C GLY A 26 8.68 -19.77 -29.92
N GLY A 27 9.13 -18.57 -30.28
CA GLY A 27 8.28 -17.37 -30.35
C GLY A 27 7.12 -17.54 -31.33
N LEU A 28 7.38 -18.07 -32.54
CA LEU A 28 6.33 -18.33 -33.52
C LEU A 28 5.33 -19.38 -33.04
N SER A 29 5.80 -20.43 -32.37
CA SER A 29 4.93 -21.49 -31.86
C SER A 29 3.93 -20.95 -30.82
N ILE A 30 4.41 -20.08 -29.92
CA ILE A 30 3.56 -19.38 -28.96
C ILE A 30 2.59 -18.44 -29.69
N LEU A 31 3.07 -17.68 -30.67
CA LEU A 31 2.24 -16.74 -31.43
C LEU A 31 1.09 -17.44 -32.17
N LEU A 32 1.37 -18.55 -32.84
CA LEU A 32 0.37 -19.36 -33.54
C LEU A 32 -0.69 -19.88 -32.56
N ALA A 33 -0.27 -20.40 -31.40
CA ALA A 33 -1.19 -20.87 -30.38
C ALA A 33 -2.09 -19.74 -29.85
N VAL A 34 -1.57 -18.52 -29.70
CA VAL A 34 -2.37 -17.35 -29.29
C VAL A 34 -3.40 -16.99 -30.36
N PHE A 35 -3.00 -16.97 -31.64
CA PHE A 35 -3.92 -16.70 -32.76
C PHE A 35 -5.07 -17.70 -32.81
N GLU A 36 -4.74 -19.00 -32.73
CA GLU A 36 -5.75 -20.06 -32.76
C GLU A 36 -6.68 -20.02 -31.55
N ARG A 37 -6.14 -19.80 -30.35
CA ARG A 37 -6.93 -19.85 -29.10
C ARG A 37 -7.80 -18.63 -28.89
N LEU A 38 -7.37 -17.45 -29.36
CA LEU A 38 -8.11 -16.20 -29.20
C LEU A 38 -8.90 -15.81 -30.46
N GLY A 39 -8.76 -16.55 -31.57
CA GLY A 39 -9.42 -16.24 -32.83
C GLY A 39 -8.90 -14.95 -33.47
N VAL A 40 -7.60 -14.67 -33.35
CA VAL A 40 -7.00 -13.44 -33.91
C VAL A 40 -6.81 -13.61 -35.41
N GLU A 41 -7.35 -12.68 -36.20
CA GLU A 41 -7.20 -12.69 -37.67
C GLU A 41 -5.97 -11.93 -38.14
N SER A 42 -5.61 -10.83 -37.46
CA SER A 42 -4.48 -9.97 -37.82
C SER A 42 -3.81 -9.37 -36.57
N MET A 43 -2.52 -9.02 -36.70
CA MET A 43 -1.73 -8.37 -35.66
C MET A 43 -0.81 -7.33 -36.31
N GLU A 44 -0.73 -6.16 -35.69
CA GLU A 44 0.19 -5.10 -36.07
C GLU A 44 1.31 -4.96 -35.04
N VAL A 45 2.49 -4.51 -35.49
CA VAL A 45 3.62 -4.24 -34.60
C VAL A 45 3.51 -2.82 -34.09
N THR A 46 3.62 -2.65 -32.77
CA THR A 46 3.74 -1.33 -32.13
C THR A 46 5.19 -1.04 -31.77
N GLU A 47 5.59 0.23 -31.82
CA GLU A 47 6.90 0.69 -31.37
C GLU A 47 6.98 0.82 -29.84
N GLY A 48 5.83 0.85 -29.15
CA GLY A 48 5.75 0.96 -27.69
C GLY A 48 5.77 -0.40 -27.00
N ALA A 49 6.63 -0.54 -25.99
CA ALA A 49 6.70 -1.73 -25.15
C ALA A 49 6.75 -1.35 -23.67
N LEU A 50 7.37 -2.21 -22.85
CA LEU A 50 7.47 -2.03 -21.40
C LEU A 50 8.24 -0.75 -21.03
N ARG A 51 9.25 -0.36 -21.80
CA ARG A 51 10.10 0.80 -21.47
C ARG A 51 9.31 2.09 -21.61
N GLU A 52 8.57 2.23 -22.70
CA GLU A 52 7.71 3.38 -22.96
C GLU A 52 6.59 3.43 -21.91
N GLY A 53 5.97 2.29 -21.60
CA GLY A 53 5.00 2.18 -20.50
C GLY A 53 5.54 2.65 -19.15
N LEU A 54 6.76 2.24 -18.78
CA LEU A 54 7.43 2.69 -17.56
C LEU A 54 7.75 4.19 -17.58
N LEU A 55 8.18 4.73 -18.73
CA LEU A 55 8.45 6.16 -18.88
C LEU A 55 7.16 6.99 -18.72
N TYR A 56 6.06 6.57 -19.34
CA TYR A 56 4.75 7.21 -19.17
C TYR A 56 4.24 7.09 -17.74
N GLU A 57 4.44 5.96 -17.06
CA GLU A 57 4.08 5.81 -15.66
C GLU A 57 4.89 6.77 -14.76
N ILE A 58 6.20 6.89 -15.00
CA ILE A 58 7.05 7.87 -14.28
C ILE A 58 6.58 9.30 -14.56
N LEU A 59 6.26 9.63 -15.81
CA LEU A 59 5.78 10.96 -16.20
C LEU A 59 4.43 11.29 -15.55
N GLY A 60 3.49 10.34 -15.53
CA GLY A 60 2.18 10.47 -14.88
C GLY A 60 2.29 10.67 -13.37
N ARG A 61 3.24 9.99 -12.72
CA ARG A 61 3.57 10.22 -11.28
C ARG A 61 4.05 11.66 -11.02
N ILE A 62 4.71 12.28 -11.98
CA ILE A 62 5.17 13.68 -11.90
C ILE A 62 3.99 14.64 -12.16
N GLN A 63 3.08 14.29 -13.08
CA GLN A 63 1.95 15.11 -13.51
C GLN A 63 0.64 14.94 -12.68
N HIS A 64 0.69 14.30 -11.51
CA HIS A 64 -0.44 14.11 -10.57
C HIS A 64 -1.58 13.18 -11.03
N GLU A 65 -1.38 12.37 -12.08
CA GLU A 65 -2.23 11.22 -12.39
C GLU A 65 -1.59 9.94 -11.83
N ASP A 66 -1.61 9.79 -10.50
CA ASP A 66 -1.04 8.61 -9.84
C ASP A 66 -2.00 7.43 -10.01
N VAL A 67 -1.68 6.53 -10.96
CA VAL A 67 -2.43 5.27 -11.21
C VAL A 67 -2.66 4.44 -9.94
N ARG A 68 -1.82 4.62 -8.91
CA ARG A 68 -1.97 3.99 -7.60
C ARG A 68 -3.22 4.46 -6.85
N ASP A 69 -3.61 5.72 -6.98
CA ASP A 69 -4.85 6.23 -6.36
C ASP A 69 -6.08 5.55 -6.97
N HIS A 70 -6.07 5.32 -8.30
CA HIS A 70 -7.12 4.55 -8.98
C HIS A 70 -7.14 3.09 -8.48
N THR A 71 -5.98 2.44 -8.36
CA THR A 71 -5.87 1.08 -7.82
C THR A 71 -6.42 0.97 -6.39
N VAL A 72 -6.08 1.91 -5.51
CA VAL A 72 -6.58 1.95 -4.13
C VAL A 72 -8.09 2.14 -4.12
N ARG A 73 -8.62 3.07 -4.92
CA ARG A 73 -10.06 3.29 -5.05
C ARG A 73 -10.78 2.03 -5.51
N SER A 74 -10.31 1.40 -6.58
CA SER A 74 -10.87 0.16 -7.14
C SER A 74 -10.87 -0.98 -6.12
N LEU A 75 -9.78 -1.13 -5.35
CA LEU A 75 -9.69 -2.15 -4.32
C LEU A 75 -10.69 -1.91 -3.18
N CYS A 76 -10.81 -0.67 -2.71
CA CYS A 76 -11.79 -0.27 -1.69
C CYS A 76 -13.23 -0.52 -2.15
N GLU A 77 -13.56 -0.17 -3.39
CA GLU A 77 -14.89 -0.40 -3.99
C GLU A 77 -15.19 -1.91 -4.07
N ARG A 78 -14.26 -2.71 -4.60
CA ARG A 78 -14.40 -4.18 -4.71
C ARG A 78 -14.59 -4.87 -3.36
N THR A 79 -13.90 -4.39 -2.33
CA THR A 79 -13.96 -4.95 -0.96
C THR A 79 -15.03 -4.28 -0.09
N ARG A 80 -15.81 -3.33 -0.63
CA ARG A 80 -16.89 -2.61 0.05
C ARG A 80 -16.44 -1.94 1.34
N VAL A 81 -15.27 -1.31 1.31
CA VAL A 81 -14.79 -0.49 2.42
C VAL A 81 -15.74 0.70 2.63
N ASP A 82 -16.02 1.03 3.88
CA ASP A 82 -16.81 2.22 4.25
C ASP A 82 -16.01 3.50 3.92
N PRO A 83 -16.43 4.28 2.92
CA PRO A 83 -15.68 5.45 2.48
C PRO A 83 -15.68 6.57 3.52
N GLU A 84 -16.75 6.71 4.32
CA GLU A 84 -16.82 7.75 5.35
C GLU A 84 -15.84 7.46 6.49
N GLN A 85 -15.77 6.19 6.92
CA GLN A 85 -14.81 5.79 7.94
C GLN A 85 -13.38 5.93 7.44
N SER A 86 -13.10 5.51 6.20
CA SER A 86 -11.78 5.64 5.60
C SER A 86 -11.34 7.10 5.49
N ALA A 87 -12.25 8.01 5.11
CA ALA A 87 -11.97 9.44 5.05
C ALA A 87 -11.67 10.04 6.44
N ARG A 88 -12.44 9.66 7.47
CA ARG A 88 -12.19 10.08 8.86
C ARG A 88 -10.80 9.65 9.36
N VAL A 89 -10.46 8.37 9.16
CA VAL A 89 -9.15 7.83 9.56
C VAL A 89 -8.01 8.46 8.76
N GLU A 90 -8.17 8.65 7.44
CA GLU A 90 -7.18 9.34 6.60
C GLU A 90 -6.94 10.77 7.10
N SER A 91 -8.01 11.52 7.36
CA SER A 91 -7.93 12.91 7.84
C SER A 91 -7.17 12.99 9.16
N THR A 92 -7.50 12.14 10.14
CA THR A 92 -6.79 12.09 11.42
C THR A 92 -5.33 11.67 11.22
N ALA A 93 -5.04 10.62 10.44
CA ALA A 93 -3.68 10.15 10.22
C ALA A 93 -2.79 11.23 9.57
N VAL A 94 -3.33 11.95 8.59
CA VAL A 94 -2.63 13.06 7.93
C VAL A 94 -2.40 14.23 8.89
N ALA A 95 -3.41 14.58 9.71
CA ALA A 95 -3.28 15.64 10.71
C ALA A 95 -2.19 15.31 11.75
N LEU A 96 -2.11 14.07 12.22
CA LEU A 96 -1.04 13.62 13.12
C LEU A 96 0.32 13.65 12.42
N TYR A 97 0.40 13.12 11.19
CA TYR A 97 1.63 13.11 10.39
C TYR A 97 2.21 14.51 10.20
N THR A 98 1.38 15.51 9.85
CA THR A 98 1.83 16.89 9.64
C THR A 98 2.45 17.50 10.89
N GLN A 99 2.02 17.11 12.09
CA GLN A 99 2.60 17.61 13.33
C GLN A 99 3.96 16.99 13.66
N VAL A 100 4.18 15.73 13.28
CA VAL A 100 5.35 14.96 13.71
C VAL A 100 6.40 14.72 12.63
N CYS A 101 6.09 14.99 11.36
CA CYS A 101 6.94 14.58 10.24
C CYS A 101 8.36 15.14 10.33
N GLY A 102 8.52 16.41 10.76
CA GLY A 102 9.85 17.00 10.93
C GLY A 102 10.64 16.39 12.10
N GLY A 103 9.99 16.14 13.25
CA GLY A 103 10.64 15.56 14.42
C GLY A 103 11.07 14.10 14.20
N TRP A 104 10.35 13.36 13.36
CA TRP A 104 10.66 11.98 12.99
C TRP A 104 11.37 11.80 11.66
N LYS A 105 11.71 12.89 10.96
CA LYS A 105 12.39 12.86 9.66
C LYS A 105 11.64 12.06 8.57
N LEU A 106 10.32 12.24 8.52
CA LEU A 106 9.41 11.56 7.60
C LEU A 106 9.08 12.41 6.36
N GLU A 107 9.94 13.34 5.94
CA GLU A 107 9.62 14.38 4.95
C GLU A 107 9.51 13.86 3.50
N ALA A 108 9.93 12.62 3.24
CA ALA A 108 9.80 12.02 1.93
C ALA A 108 8.31 11.98 1.49
N PRO A 109 7.93 12.61 0.34
CA PRO A 109 6.52 12.74 -0.06
C PRO A 109 5.77 11.41 -0.15
N GLU A 110 6.45 10.35 -0.56
CA GLU A 110 5.87 9.01 -0.69
C GLU A 110 5.43 8.44 0.67
N LEU A 111 6.07 8.79 1.79
CA LEU A 111 5.64 8.32 3.12
C LEU A 111 4.25 8.81 3.49
N LYS A 112 3.94 10.08 3.18
CA LYS A 112 2.60 10.64 3.38
C LYS A 112 1.57 9.90 2.54
N LYS A 113 1.88 9.58 1.28
CA LYS A 113 0.98 8.81 0.40
C LYS A 113 0.73 7.40 0.95
N MET A 114 1.78 6.72 1.39
CA MET A 114 1.68 5.38 1.99
C MET A 114 0.78 5.36 3.23
N LEU A 115 0.91 6.34 4.11
CA LEU A 115 0.02 6.49 5.27
C LEU A 115 -1.44 6.71 4.84
N ARG A 116 -1.68 7.57 3.84
CA ARG A 116 -3.03 7.85 3.31
C ARG A 116 -3.67 6.60 2.71
N TRP A 117 -2.95 5.87 1.87
CA TRP A 117 -3.47 4.63 1.28
C TRP A 117 -3.72 3.56 2.33
N ALA A 118 -2.82 3.39 3.31
CA ALA A 118 -3.05 2.47 4.42
C ALA A 118 -4.28 2.85 5.25
N ALA A 119 -4.49 4.15 5.52
CA ALA A 119 -5.69 4.65 6.18
C ALA A 119 -6.96 4.37 5.37
N ARG A 120 -6.94 4.55 4.04
CA ARG A 120 -8.07 4.21 3.16
C ARG A 120 -8.39 2.72 3.15
N MET A 121 -7.37 1.87 3.23
CA MET A 121 -7.49 0.43 3.05
C MET A 121 -7.48 -0.38 4.36
N HIS A 122 -7.40 0.25 5.54
CA HIS A 122 -7.24 -0.48 6.80
C HIS A 122 -8.36 -1.50 7.09
N GLU A 123 -9.54 -1.33 6.48
CA GLU A 123 -10.69 -2.21 6.67
C GLU A 123 -10.99 -3.16 5.50
N ILE A 124 -10.15 -3.23 4.46
CA ILE A 124 -10.41 -4.10 3.29
C ILE A 124 -10.61 -5.58 3.69
N GLY A 125 -9.96 -6.01 4.78
CA GLY A 125 -10.04 -7.39 5.28
C GLY A 125 -11.39 -7.74 5.89
N LYS A 126 -12.28 -6.76 6.13
CA LYS A 126 -13.65 -7.02 6.62
C LYS A 126 -14.53 -7.71 5.59
N SER A 127 -14.17 -7.61 4.31
CA SER A 127 -14.80 -8.39 3.24
C SER A 127 -14.66 -9.91 3.45
N ILE A 128 -13.64 -10.35 4.20
CA ILE A 128 -13.42 -11.75 4.56
C ILE A 128 -14.04 -12.07 5.91
N ALA A 129 -13.59 -11.37 6.96
CA ALA A 129 -14.10 -11.58 8.31
C ALA A 129 -13.87 -10.35 9.19
N TYR A 130 -14.80 -10.08 10.10
CA TYR A 130 -14.65 -8.99 11.06
C TYR A 130 -13.52 -9.25 12.06
N SER A 131 -13.46 -10.48 12.59
CA SER A 131 -12.36 -10.92 13.45
C SER A 131 -11.08 -11.01 12.62
N GLY A 132 -9.98 -10.49 13.15
CA GLY A 132 -8.70 -10.60 12.46
C GLY A 132 -8.55 -9.77 11.18
N HIS A 133 -9.47 -8.85 10.84
CA HIS A 133 -9.44 -8.15 9.54
C HIS A 133 -8.13 -7.43 9.19
N HIS A 134 -7.38 -6.92 10.18
CA HIS A 134 -6.01 -6.42 9.96
C HIS A 134 -5.11 -7.46 9.25
N LYS A 135 -5.16 -8.73 9.66
CA LYS A 135 -4.41 -9.83 9.03
C LYS A 135 -4.94 -10.16 7.64
N HIS A 136 -6.26 -10.21 7.49
CA HIS A 136 -6.90 -10.45 6.19
C HIS A 136 -6.60 -9.33 5.20
N GLY A 137 -6.57 -8.08 5.66
CA GLY A 137 -6.19 -6.92 4.86
C GLY A 137 -4.72 -6.96 4.45
N ALA A 138 -3.82 -7.30 5.37
CA ALA A 138 -2.41 -7.52 5.02
C ALA A 138 -2.23 -8.63 3.98
N TYR A 139 -2.96 -9.74 4.14
CA TYR A 139 -2.95 -10.84 3.18
C TYR A 139 -3.43 -10.39 1.80
N LEU A 140 -4.58 -9.70 1.74
CA LEU A 140 -5.11 -9.15 0.49
C LEU A 140 -4.10 -8.20 -0.19
N LEU A 141 -3.51 -7.26 0.55
CA LEU A 141 -2.55 -6.30 -0.03
C LEU A 141 -1.26 -6.97 -0.52
N ARG A 142 -0.80 -8.03 0.15
CA ARG A 142 0.43 -8.73 -0.22
C ARG A 142 0.26 -9.57 -1.49
N HIS A 143 -0.96 -10.00 -1.79
CA HIS A 143 -1.24 -10.94 -2.87
C HIS A 143 -2.15 -10.38 -3.98
N ALA A 144 -2.68 -9.15 -3.82
CA ALA A 144 -3.48 -8.51 -4.84
C ALA A 144 -2.62 -7.99 -5.99
N ASP A 145 -3.18 -8.03 -7.19
CA ASP A 145 -2.68 -7.25 -8.32
C ASP A 145 -3.00 -5.77 -8.06
N MET A 146 -1.95 -4.98 -7.86
CA MET A 146 -2.05 -3.54 -7.58
C MET A 146 -1.25 -2.75 -8.63
N PRO A 147 -1.83 -2.46 -9.82
CA PRO A 147 -1.18 -1.65 -10.84
C PRO A 147 -0.65 -0.34 -10.26
N GLY A 148 0.58 0.02 -10.65
CA GLY A 148 1.29 1.18 -10.14
C GLY A 148 2.09 0.96 -8.85
N PHE A 149 1.82 -0.11 -8.09
CA PHE A 149 2.56 -0.43 -6.87
C PHE A 149 3.68 -1.42 -7.15
N SER A 150 4.89 -1.11 -6.67
CA SER A 150 5.96 -2.11 -6.62
C SER A 150 5.66 -3.18 -5.56
N ARG A 151 6.36 -4.31 -5.62
CA ARG A 151 6.28 -5.34 -4.56
C ARG A 151 6.69 -4.80 -3.19
N GLN A 152 7.67 -3.89 -3.16
CA GLN A 152 8.11 -3.23 -1.94
C GLN A 152 7.01 -2.34 -1.34
N ASP A 153 6.30 -1.58 -2.19
CA ASP A 153 5.17 -0.75 -1.73
C ASP A 153 4.03 -1.62 -1.20
N GLN A 154 3.71 -2.73 -1.87
CA GLN A 154 2.70 -3.67 -1.39
C GLN A 154 3.07 -4.26 -0.03
N VAL A 155 4.33 -4.66 0.17
CA VAL A 155 4.81 -5.18 1.46
C VAL A 155 4.73 -4.11 2.55
N PHE A 156 5.08 -2.85 2.24
CA PHE A 156 4.97 -1.73 3.17
C PHE A 156 3.50 -1.49 3.56
N LEU A 157 2.59 -1.37 2.59
CA LEU A 157 1.15 -1.19 2.86
C LEU A 157 0.57 -2.36 3.67
N ALA A 158 0.94 -3.59 3.32
CA ALA A 158 0.52 -4.79 4.04
C ALA A 158 1.01 -4.79 5.49
N ALA A 159 2.22 -4.28 5.77
CA ALA A 159 2.74 -4.17 7.13
C ALA A 159 1.96 -3.14 7.96
N LEU A 160 1.66 -1.97 7.38
CA LEU A 160 0.83 -0.95 8.02
C LEU A 160 -0.56 -1.47 8.35
N VAL A 161 -1.27 -2.02 7.36
CA VAL A 161 -2.62 -2.57 7.54
C VAL A 161 -2.61 -3.83 8.41
N GLY A 162 -1.58 -4.66 8.34
CA GLY A 162 -1.42 -5.84 9.18
C GLY A 162 -1.25 -5.52 10.66
N THR A 163 -0.71 -4.35 10.95
CA THR A 163 -0.31 -3.96 12.31
C THR A 163 -1.08 -2.74 12.83
N HIS A 164 -2.13 -2.28 12.13
CA HIS A 164 -2.89 -1.09 12.53
C HIS A 164 -3.74 -1.26 13.81
N ARG A 165 -3.80 -2.46 14.40
CA ARG A 165 -4.51 -2.73 15.66
C ARG A 165 -3.99 -3.99 16.34
N ARG A 166 -4.41 -4.22 17.60
CA ARG A 166 -3.99 -5.37 18.43
C ARG A 166 -2.47 -5.34 18.68
N ARG A 167 -1.84 -6.49 18.95
CA ARG A 167 -0.40 -6.60 19.20
C ARG A 167 0.39 -5.96 18.05
N PHE A 168 1.38 -5.14 18.38
CA PHE A 168 2.34 -4.62 17.41
C PHE A 168 3.29 -5.75 17.02
N ARG A 169 3.19 -6.24 15.78
CA ARG A 169 3.96 -7.36 15.27
C ARG A 169 5.13 -6.85 14.44
N THR A 170 6.29 -6.69 15.08
CA THR A 170 7.51 -6.16 14.43
C THR A 170 7.97 -7.04 13.27
N GLU A 171 7.58 -8.32 13.25
CA GLU A 171 7.93 -9.28 12.21
C GLU A 171 7.37 -8.86 10.84
N PHE A 172 6.26 -8.12 10.80
CA PHE A 172 5.69 -7.59 9.55
C PHE A 172 6.59 -6.53 8.88
N PHE A 173 7.53 -5.93 9.63
CA PHE A 173 8.39 -4.84 9.17
C PHE A 173 9.77 -5.29 8.74
N GLU A 174 10.16 -6.54 8.98
CA GLU A 174 11.51 -7.06 8.67
C GLU A 174 11.85 -6.98 7.17
N GLN A 175 10.83 -7.14 6.31
CA GLN A 175 10.97 -7.10 4.84
C GLN A 175 10.58 -5.74 4.25
N VAL A 176 10.27 -4.75 5.09
CA VAL A 176 9.80 -3.43 4.65
C VAL A 176 11.00 -2.51 4.44
N PRO A 177 11.20 -1.93 3.24
CA PRO A 177 12.18 -0.87 3.07
C PRO A 177 11.87 0.30 3.99
N ARG A 178 12.90 0.88 4.63
CA ARG A 178 12.72 1.96 5.63
C ARG A 178 11.82 1.50 6.80
N ALA A 179 12.09 0.31 7.34
CA ALA A 179 11.29 -0.31 8.40
C ALA A 179 10.97 0.63 9.58
N GLU A 180 11.92 1.47 10.01
CA GLU A 180 11.69 2.43 11.10
C GLU A 180 10.67 3.52 10.73
N ASP A 181 10.71 4.03 9.51
CA ASP A 181 9.71 4.99 9.02
C ASP A 181 8.34 4.31 8.93
N ALA A 182 8.29 3.08 8.43
CA ALA A 182 7.06 2.29 8.38
C ALA A 182 6.47 2.03 9.77
N LYS A 183 7.29 1.72 10.77
CA LYS A 183 6.84 1.56 12.17
C LYS A 183 6.25 2.85 12.70
N ARG A 184 6.90 4.00 12.48
CA ARG A 184 6.40 5.32 12.87
C ARG A 184 5.07 5.66 12.20
N LEU A 185 4.94 5.41 10.89
CA LEU A 185 3.66 5.55 10.18
C LEU A 185 2.59 4.61 10.74
N CYS A 186 2.96 3.40 11.17
CA CYS A 186 2.04 2.47 11.81
C CYS A 186 1.54 3.02 13.15
N VAL A 187 2.40 3.63 13.98
CA VAL A 187 1.97 4.31 15.21
C VAL A 187 0.89 5.36 14.93
N LEU A 188 1.10 6.20 13.90
CA LEU A 188 0.13 7.22 13.50
C LEU A 188 -1.19 6.61 13.01
N LEU A 189 -1.12 5.57 12.19
CA LEU A 189 -2.30 4.86 11.70
C LEU A 189 -3.09 4.22 12.84
N ARG A 190 -2.41 3.60 13.81
CA ARG A 190 -3.03 2.96 14.98
C ARG A 190 -3.80 3.98 15.82
N LEU A 191 -3.20 5.14 16.09
CA LEU A 191 -3.87 6.23 16.79
C LEU A 191 -5.06 6.77 15.99
N ALA A 192 -4.89 7.01 14.69
CA ALA A 192 -5.98 7.49 13.83
C ALA A 192 -7.18 6.54 13.82
N VAL A 193 -6.94 5.23 13.71
CA VAL A 193 -8.00 4.21 13.77
C VAL A 193 -8.66 4.19 15.14
N LEU A 194 -7.87 4.27 16.22
CA LEU A 194 -8.37 4.24 17.59
C LEU A 194 -9.27 5.45 17.90
N LEU A 195 -8.86 6.65 17.50
CA LEU A 195 -9.63 7.88 17.68
C LEU A 195 -10.96 7.87 16.90
N ASN A 196 -11.01 7.17 15.78
CA ASN A 196 -12.20 7.05 14.92
C ASN A 196 -12.99 5.75 15.14
N ARG A 197 -12.66 4.95 16.17
CA ARG A 197 -13.25 3.63 16.39
C ARG A 197 -14.76 3.66 16.61
N ALA A 198 -15.27 4.72 17.23
CA ALA A 198 -16.69 4.89 17.53
C ALA A 198 -17.55 5.12 16.27
N ARG A 199 -16.94 5.48 15.15
CA ARG A 199 -17.62 5.83 13.88
C ARG A 199 -18.70 6.90 14.01
N ASP A 200 -18.65 7.71 15.07
CA ASP A 200 -19.63 8.76 15.23
C ASP A 200 -19.33 9.92 14.26
N ARG A 201 -20.33 10.76 14.01
CA ARG A 201 -20.19 11.99 13.22
C ARG A 201 -19.67 13.16 14.05
N ARG A 202 -19.41 12.96 15.35
CA ARG A 202 -18.87 13.99 16.22
C ARG A 202 -17.41 14.17 15.85
N GLU A 203 -16.96 15.42 15.90
CA GLU A 203 -15.60 15.75 15.50
C GLU A 203 -14.60 15.06 16.45
N VAL A 204 -13.60 14.39 15.87
CA VAL A 204 -12.40 13.97 16.60
C VAL A 204 -11.72 15.25 17.09
N PRO A 205 -11.31 15.33 18.37
CA PRO A 205 -10.77 16.56 18.93
C PRO A 205 -9.49 16.90 18.21
N ARG A 206 -9.22 18.20 18.09
CA ARG A 206 -7.90 18.66 17.66
C ARG A 206 -6.90 18.35 18.77
N VAL A 207 -6.17 17.25 18.59
CA VAL A 207 -5.07 16.85 19.47
C VAL A 207 -3.77 17.50 19.01
N THR A 208 -2.92 17.84 19.97
CA THR A 208 -1.56 18.32 19.70
C THR A 208 -0.59 17.18 19.92
N CYS A 209 0.29 16.93 18.96
CA CYS A 209 1.29 15.86 19.01
C CYS A 209 2.69 16.42 18.96
N THR A 210 3.55 15.94 19.84
CA THR A 210 5.00 16.18 19.81
C THR A 210 5.74 14.85 19.86
N VAL A 211 6.94 14.84 19.31
CA VAL A 211 7.74 13.61 19.20
C VAL A 211 9.17 13.80 19.64
N THR A 212 9.72 12.76 20.25
CA THR A 212 11.16 12.48 20.33
C THR A 212 11.45 11.23 19.47
N PRO A 213 12.71 10.77 19.33
CA PRO A 213 13.01 9.60 18.51
C PRO A 213 12.19 8.34 18.82
N THR A 214 11.82 8.13 20.09
CA THR A 214 11.08 6.95 20.57
C THR A 214 9.78 7.29 21.30
N ARG A 215 9.52 8.56 21.65
CA ARG A 215 8.30 8.97 22.35
C ARG A 215 7.36 9.76 21.44
N LEU A 216 6.07 9.47 21.53
CA LEU A 216 4.98 10.26 20.99
C LEU A 216 4.12 10.77 22.15
N SER A 217 4.07 12.08 22.33
CA SER A 217 3.22 12.73 23.33
C SER A 217 1.98 13.31 22.64
N VAL A 218 0.79 12.94 23.10
CA VAL A 218 -0.50 13.35 22.56
C VAL A 218 -1.26 14.11 23.64
N ARG A 219 -1.51 15.40 23.38
CA ARG A 219 -2.29 16.26 24.25
C ARG A 219 -3.72 16.40 23.73
N PHE A 220 -4.68 16.01 24.57
CA PHE A 220 -6.11 16.20 24.34
C PHE A 220 -6.57 17.54 24.93
N PRO A 221 -7.69 18.11 24.45
CA PRO A 221 -8.32 19.24 25.11
C PRO A 221 -8.74 18.89 26.54
N ASP A 222 -8.67 19.87 27.44
CA ASP A 222 -9.02 19.71 28.86
C ASP A 222 -10.40 19.06 29.03
N ALA A 223 -10.49 18.13 29.98
CA ALA A 223 -11.69 17.35 30.28
C ALA A 223 -12.28 16.49 29.13
N TRP A 224 -11.73 16.57 27.90
CA TRP A 224 -12.27 15.83 26.77
C TRP A 224 -12.06 14.32 26.94
N LEU A 225 -10.84 13.90 27.28
CA LEU A 225 -10.54 12.48 27.49
C LEU A 225 -11.25 11.92 28.74
N ALA A 226 -11.39 12.74 29.79
CA ALA A 226 -12.12 12.38 31.01
C ALA A 226 -13.60 12.07 30.72
N SER A 227 -14.21 12.75 29.74
CA SER A 227 -15.58 12.44 29.30
C SER A 227 -15.73 11.14 28.50
N ARG A 228 -14.62 10.45 28.18
CA ARG A 228 -14.60 9.25 27.31
C ARG A 228 -13.77 8.10 27.94
N PRO A 229 -14.29 7.45 29.00
CA PRO A 229 -13.54 6.43 29.74
C PRO A 229 -13.16 5.20 28.90
N LEU A 230 -13.98 4.80 27.92
CA LEU A 230 -13.67 3.69 27.02
C LEU A 230 -12.47 4.00 26.11
N LEU A 231 -12.36 5.25 25.64
CA LEU A 231 -11.24 5.69 24.81
C LEU A 231 -9.96 5.78 25.64
N ALA A 232 -10.04 6.30 26.86
CA ALA A 232 -8.92 6.34 27.80
C ALA A 232 -8.37 4.92 28.07
N ALA A 233 -9.26 3.95 28.31
CA ALA A 233 -8.86 2.56 28.50
C ALA A 233 -8.24 1.92 27.23
N ASP A 234 -8.75 2.28 26.04
CA ASP A 234 -8.16 1.82 24.78
C ASP A 234 -6.77 2.45 24.53
N LEU A 235 -6.56 3.73 24.89
CA LEU A 235 -5.26 4.40 24.80
C LEU A 235 -4.23 3.79 25.75
N GLU A 236 -4.63 3.38 26.94
CA GLU A 236 -3.72 2.69 27.87
C GLU A 236 -3.28 1.32 27.34
N ARG A 237 -4.21 0.57 26.73
CA ARG A 237 -3.85 -0.68 26.01
C ARG A 237 -2.92 -0.41 24.85
N GLU A 238 -3.14 0.69 24.13
CA GLU A 238 -2.31 1.11 23.02
C GLU A 238 -0.90 1.47 23.49
N ARG A 239 -0.75 2.19 24.60
CA ARG A 239 0.54 2.50 25.23
C ARG A 239 1.35 1.23 25.51
N ILE A 240 0.71 0.21 26.08
CA ILE A 240 1.36 -1.10 26.33
C ILE A 240 1.78 -1.77 25.02
N ALA A 241 0.90 -1.77 24.00
CA ALA A 241 1.18 -2.39 22.71
C ALA A 241 2.34 -1.70 21.97
N LEU A 242 2.43 -0.38 22.05
CA LEU A 242 3.51 0.42 21.47
C LEU A 242 4.84 0.24 22.23
N GLY A 243 4.79 0.10 23.56
CA GLY A 243 5.96 -0.19 24.38
C GLY A 243 6.68 -1.47 23.95
N GLN A 244 5.93 -2.51 23.56
CA GLN A 244 6.49 -3.76 23.02
C GLN A 244 7.24 -3.58 21.69
N ALA A 245 7.00 -2.48 20.98
CA ALA A 245 7.64 -2.15 19.72
C ALA A 245 8.74 -1.07 19.84
N GLY A 246 9.09 -0.67 21.07
CA GLY A 246 10.12 0.34 21.34
C GLY A 246 9.61 1.79 21.26
N PHE A 247 8.30 2.01 21.25
CA PHE A 247 7.69 3.34 21.27
C PHE A 247 7.04 3.63 22.62
N GLU A 248 7.20 4.84 23.13
CA GLU A 248 6.53 5.33 24.32
C GLU A 248 5.38 6.25 23.91
N LEU A 249 4.16 5.95 24.36
CA LEU A 249 2.98 6.81 24.17
C LEU A 249 2.67 7.53 25.47
N GLU A 250 2.75 8.85 25.45
CA GLU A 250 2.36 9.71 26.56
C GLU A 250 1.05 10.41 26.17
N VAL A 251 0.04 10.29 27.02
CA VAL A 251 -1.28 10.92 26.81
C VAL A 251 -1.53 11.88 27.95
N THR A 252 -1.80 13.14 27.61
CA THR A 252 -2.11 14.22 28.57
C THR A 252 -3.41 14.91 28.20
#